data_AF-A0A6C0QLQ3-F1
#
_entry.id   AF-A0A6C0QLQ3-F1
#
_cell.length_a   1.000
_cell.length_b   1.000
_cell.length_c   1.000
_cell.angle_alpha   90.00
_cell.angle_beta   90.00
_cell.angle_gamma   90.00
#
_symmetry.space_group_name_H-M   'P 1'
#
loop_
_entity.id
_entity.type
_entity.pdbx_description
1 polymer ?
#
loop_
_entity_poly.entity_id
_entity_poly.type
_entity_poly.pdbx_seq_one_letter_code
_entity_poly.pdbx_strand_id
1 'polypeptide(L)'
;MASIQKRGDTSYLLVVEVGRDAKGKRIKRTKTVRVDEKLLKTPKKLSNHLELELAKFQLEVEAGEHISPEKMTIESFVNEWKEKYAVKSENIQWKE
;
A
#
# COMPACT_ATOMS: atom_id res chain seq x y z
N MET A 1 -10.64 0.32 -8.73
CA MET A 1 -10.82 -0.73 -9.77
C MET A 1 -9.59 -1.63 -9.76
N ALA A 2 -9.77 -2.94 -9.91
CA ALA A 2 -8.67 -3.90 -9.95
C ALA A 2 -8.68 -4.67 -11.27
N SER A 3 -7.51 -4.93 -11.86
CA SER A 3 -7.39 -5.67 -13.13
C SER A 3 -6.12 -6.52 -13.18
N ILE A 4 -6.17 -7.58 -13.98
CA ILE A 4 -5.07 -8.53 -14.20
C ILE A 4 -4.71 -8.51 -15.67
N GLN A 5 -3.43 -8.33 -15.99
CA GLN A 5 -2.93 -8.29 -17.36
C GLN A 5 -1.85 -9.36 -17.56
N LYS A 6 -1.99 -10.22 -18.56
CA LYS A 6 -0.94 -11.18 -18.92
C LYS A 6 0.22 -10.43 -19.59
N ARG A 7 1.45 -10.63 -19.10
CA ARG A 7 2.68 -9.98 -19.58
C ARG A 7 3.59 -10.94 -20.34
N GLY A 8 3.54 -12.22 -19.99
CA GLY A 8 4.29 -13.30 -20.63
C GLY A 8 3.68 -14.65 -20.29
N ASP A 9 4.37 -15.74 -20.59
CA ASP A 9 3.80 -17.09 -20.46
C ASP A 9 3.43 -17.45 -19.02
N THR A 10 4.26 -17.06 -18.07
CA THR A 10 4.08 -17.32 -16.63
C THR A 10 3.90 -16.05 -15.81
N SER A 11 3.83 -14.86 -16.44
CA SER A 11 3.86 -13.58 -15.72
C SER A 11 2.60 -12.75 -15.93
N TYR A 12 2.08 -12.22 -14.82
CA TYR A 12 0.84 -11.45 -14.75
C TYR A 12 1.07 -10.16 -13.96
N LEU A 13 0.52 -9.06 -14.44
CA LEU A 13 0.51 -7.77 -13.77
C LEU A 13 -0.84 -7.57 -13.08
N LEU A 14 -0.81 -7.45 -11.77
CA LEU A 14 -1.93 -7.04 -10.94
C LEU A 14 -1.92 -5.51 -10.85
N VAL A 15 -3.06 -4.88 -11.09
CA VAL A 15 -3.21 -3.42 -11.06
C VAL A 15 -4.37 -3.08 -10.15
N VAL A 16 -4.13 -2.24 -9.14
CA VAL A 16 -5.13 -1.73 -8.21
C VAL A 16 -5.14 -0.20 -8.29
N GLU A 17 -6.28 0.38 -8.65
CA GLU A 17 -6.50 1.83 -8.62
C GLU A 17 -7.00 2.24 -7.23
N VAL A 18 -6.23 3.08 -6.54
CA VAL A 18 -6.47 3.52 -5.15
C VAL A 18 -7.12 4.89 -5.06
N GLY A 19 -7.02 5.73 -6.09
CA GLY A 19 -7.60 7.07 -6.04
C GLY A 19 -7.16 7.97 -7.18
N ARG A 20 -7.28 9.27 -6.96
CA ARG A 20 -6.80 10.32 -7.87
C ARG A 20 -5.89 11.27 -7.12
N ASP A 21 -4.84 11.75 -7.78
CA ASP A 21 -3.98 12.80 -7.25
C ASP A 21 -4.67 14.17 -7.29
N ALA A 22 -4.03 15.18 -6.69
CA ALA A 22 -4.54 16.56 -6.67
C ALA A 22 -4.72 17.19 -8.06
N LYS A 23 -4.15 16.58 -9.11
CA LYS A 23 -4.26 17.01 -10.51
C LYS A 23 -5.28 16.16 -11.29
N GLY A 24 -5.99 15.25 -10.64
CA GLY A 24 -6.99 14.36 -11.22
C GLY A 24 -6.44 13.10 -11.91
N LYS A 25 -5.12 12.86 -11.89
CA LYS A 25 -4.51 11.65 -12.44
C LYS A 25 -4.79 10.47 -11.53
N ARG A 26 -5.13 9.32 -12.11
CA ARG A 26 -5.39 8.10 -11.34
C ARG A 26 -4.09 7.57 -10.71
N ILE A 27 -4.13 7.31 -9.41
CA ILE A 27 -3.06 6.66 -8.68
C ILE A 27 -3.31 5.15 -8.78
N LYS A 28 -2.32 4.45 -9.35
CA LYS A 28 -2.39 3.00 -9.55
C LYS A 28 -1.19 2.35 -8.87
N ARG A 29 -1.44 1.28 -8.15
CA ARG A 29 -0.43 0.37 -7.61
C ARG A 29 -0.38 -0.86 -8.48
N THR A 30 0.82 -1.33 -8.80
CA THR A 30 1.01 -2.49 -9.68
C THR A 30 1.96 -3.49 -9.05
N LYS A 31 1.63 -4.77 -9.13
CA LYS A 31 2.48 -5.89 -8.65
C LYS A 31 2.58 -6.94 -9.74
N THR A 32 3.78 -7.45 -9.98
CA THR A 32 3.98 -8.54 -10.94
C THR A 32 4.04 -9.87 -10.19
N VAL A 33 3.25 -10.84 -10.63
CA VAL A 33 3.20 -12.21 -10.08
C VAL A 33 3.65 -13.19 -11.14
N ARG A 34 4.50 -14.14 -10.74
CA ARG A 34 4.90 -15.29 -11.57
C ARG A 34 4.17 -16.52 -11.08
N VAL A 35 3.68 -17.34 -12.01
CA VAL A 35 2.86 -18.51 -11.74
C VAL A 35 3.54 -19.75 -12.32
N ASP A 36 3.48 -20.86 -11.59
CA ASP A 36 4.06 -22.12 -12.03
C ASP A 36 3.39 -22.66 -13.31
N GLU A 37 4.20 -23.27 -14.17
CA GLU A 37 3.73 -23.87 -15.43
C GLU A 37 2.66 -24.95 -15.24
N LYS A 38 2.64 -25.61 -14.07
CA LYS A 38 1.62 -26.60 -13.71
C LYS A 38 0.22 -25.98 -13.60
N LEU A 39 0.13 -24.73 -13.15
CA LEU A 39 -1.14 -24.00 -13.02
C LEU A 39 -1.65 -23.51 -14.38
N LEU A 40 -0.75 -23.25 -15.34
CA LEU A 40 -1.13 -22.88 -16.71
C LEU A 40 -1.98 -23.94 -17.41
N LYS A 41 -1.75 -25.22 -17.08
CA LYS A 41 -2.53 -26.35 -17.63
C LYS A 41 -3.95 -26.44 -17.07
N THR A 42 -4.27 -25.67 -16.01
CA THR A 42 -5.55 -25.75 -15.31
C THR A 42 -6.20 -24.36 -15.21
N PRO A 43 -6.94 -23.91 -16.24
CA PRO A 43 -7.38 -22.52 -16.36
C PRO A 43 -8.22 -22.03 -15.17
N LYS A 44 -9.08 -22.90 -14.62
CA LYS A 44 -9.90 -22.57 -13.44
C LYS A 44 -9.05 -22.32 -12.19
N LYS A 45 -8.03 -23.15 -11.95
CA LYS A 45 -7.12 -22.97 -10.81
C LYS A 45 -6.25 -21.74 -10.98
N LEU A 46 -5.84 -21.46 -12.21
CA LEU A 46 -5.09 -20.26 -12.55
C LEU A 46 -5.91 -18.99 -12.26
N SER A 47 -7.17 -18.92 -12.70
CA SER A 47 -8.05 -17.77 -12.41
C SER A 47 -8.19 -17.56 -10.91
N ASN A 48 -8.55 -18.62 -10.17
CA ASN A 48 -8.71 -18.56 -8.72
C ASN A 48 -7.44 -18.11 -8.01
N HIS A 49 -6.27 -18.59 -8.44
CA HIS A 49 -4.98 -18.19 -7.89
C HIS A 49 -4.70 -16.71 -8.12
N LEU A 50 -4.90 -16.23 -9.35
CA LEU A 50 -4.67 -14.84 -9.72
C LEU A 50 -5.65 -13.89 -9.01
N GLU A 51 -6.91 -14.28 -8.84
CA GLU A 51 -7.92 -13.55 -8.08
C GLU A 51 -7.55 -13.47 -6.59
N LEU A 52 -7.06 -14.56 -6.01
CA LEU A 52 -6.65 -14.60 -4.61
C LEU A 52 -5.40 -13.72 -4.37
N GLU A 53 -4.43 -13.76 -5.28
CA GLU A 53 -3.28 -12.86 -5.25
C GLU A 53 -3.68 -11.38 -5.46
N LEU A 54 -4.67 -11.11 -6.31
CA LEU A 54 -5.22 -9.76 -6.49
C LEU A 54 -5.90 -9.27 -5.20
N ALA A 55 -6.68 -10.11 -4.54
CA ALA A 55 -7.34 -9.77 -3.27
C ALA A 55 -6.32 -9.50 -2.15
N LYS A 56 -5.29 -10.34 -2.01
CA LYS A 56 -4.18 -10.08 -1.09
C LYS A 56 -3.48 -8.77 -1.39
N PHE A 57 -3.17 -8.53 -2.66
CA PHE A 57 -2.52 -7.29 -3.07
C PHE A 57 -3.39 -6.06 -2.78
N GLN A 58 -4.70 -6.17 -2.97
CA GLN A 58 -5.62 -5.11 -2.62
C GLN A 58 -5.63 -4.84 -1.11
N LEU A 59 -5.66 -5.88 -0.27
CA LEU A 59 -5.54 -5.74 1.18
C LEU A 59 -4.20 -5.12 1.60
N GLU A 60 -3.09 -5.54 0.99
CA GLU A 60 -1.76 -4.96 1.24
C GLU A 60 -1.74 -3.47 0.89
N VAL A 61 -2.35 -3.09 -0.23
CA VAL A 61 -2.42 -1.71 -0.69
C VAL A 61 -3.32 -0.88 0.20
N GLU A 62 -4.49 -1.39 0.60
CA GLU A 62 -5.40 -0.71 1.52
C GLU A 62 -4.77 -0.55 2.91
N ALA A 63 -4.09 -1.58 3.43
CA ALA A 63 -3.35 -1.51 4.69
C ALA A 63 -2.15 -0.55 4.60
N GLY A 64 -1.41 -0.58 3.50
CA GLY A 64 -0.27 0.32 3.26
C GLY A 64 -0.70 1.78 3.06
N GLU A 65 -1.81 2.04 2.37
CA GLU A 65 -2.44 3.35 2.28
C GLU A 65 -2.96 3.81 3.63
N HIS A 66 -3.52 2.91 4.44
CA HIS A 66 -3.96 3.21 5.81
C HIS A 66 -2.78 3.59 6.73
N ILE A 67 -1.60 3.00 6.50
CA ILE A 67 -0.37 3.35 7.21
C ILE A 67 0.23 4.65 6.68
N SER A 68 -0.05 5.06 5.43
CA SER A 68 0.43 6.31 4.84
C SER A 68 -0.34 7.49 5.44
N PRO A 69 0.15 8.13 6.51
CA PRO A 69 -0.55 9.19 7.22
C PRO A 69 -0.23 10.52 6.51
N GLU A 70 -0.39 10.56 5.18
CA GLU A 70 -0.14 11.75 4.36
C GLU A 70 -1.11 12.91 4.69
N LYS A 71 -2.04 12.73 5.62
CA LYS A 71 -2.82 13.81 6.24
C LYS A 71 -2.15 14.47 7.44
N MET A 72 -0.93 14.07 7.81
CA MET A 72 -0.15 14.83 8.77
C MET A 72 0.69 15.86 8.02
N THR A 73 0.25 17.12 8.04
CA THR A 73 1.10 18.22 7.60
C THR A 73 2.31 18.31 8.52
N ILE A 74 3.44 18.82 8.01
CA ILE A 74 4.66 19.04 8.84
C ILE A 74 4.32 19.88 10.08
N GLU A 75 3.40 20.84 9.96
CA GLU A 75 2.89 21.63 11.08
C GLU A 75 2.18 20.78 12.15
N SER A 76 1.29 19.88 11.72
CA SER A 76 0.60 18.95 12.63
C SER A 76 1.59 18.01 13.32
N PHE A 77 2.59 17.51 12.59
CA PHE A 77 3.67 16.71 13.13
C PHE A 77 4.51 17.48 14.17
N VAL A 78 4.89 18.73 13.88
CA VAL A 78 5.67 19.56 14.82
C VAL A 78 4.90 19.83 16.11
N ASN A 79 3.60 20.09 16.01
CA ASN A 79 2.76 20.30 17.20
C ASN A 79 2.64 19.03 18.05
N GLU A 80 2.39 17.87 17.42
CA GLU A 80 2.31 16.60 18.13
C GLU A 80 3.67 16.18 18.73
N TRP A 81 4.77 16.42 18.02
CA TRP A 81 6.11 16.15 18.53
C TRP A 81 6.46 17.03 19.73
N LYS A 82 6.12 18.32 19.67
CA LYS A 82 6.28 19.25 20.81
C LYS A 82 5.50 18.79 22.03
N GLU A 83 4.24 18.40 21.85
CA GLU A 83 3.40 17.94 22.96
C GLU A 83 3.93 16.65 23.60
N LYS A 84 4.35 15.68 22.77
CA LYS A 84 4.84 14.37 23.26
C LYS A 84 6.25 14.40 23.84
N TYR A 85 7.13 15.24 23.31
CA TYR A 85 8.57 15.19 23.63
C TYR A 85 9.13 16.49 24.23
N ALA A 86 8.61 17.68 23.87
CA ALA A 86 9.12 18.95 24.39
C ALA A 86 8.49 19.34 25.73
N VAL A 87 7.21 19.04 25.98
CA VAL A 87 6.56 19.37 27.26
C VAL A 87 7.12 18.53 28.42
N LYS A 88 7.71 17.36 28.14
CA LYS A 88 8.34 16.51 29.17
C LYS A 88 9.72 17.03 29.64
N SER A 89 10.31 18.01 28.95
CA SER A 89 11.60 18.60 29.36
C SER A 89 11.49 19.79 30.32
N GLU A 90 10.29 20.34 30.55
CA GLU A 90 10.11 21.47 31.49
C GLU A 90 10.13 21.07 32.98
N ASN A 91 10.28 19.77 33.28
CA ASN A 91 10.39 19.27 34.66
C ASN A 91 11.76 18.70 34.98
N ILE A 92 12.82 19.13 34.28
CA ILE A 92 14.19 18.90 34.71
C ILE A 92 14.54 20.01 35.71
N GLN A 93 14.20 19.78 36.98
CA GLN A 93 14.84 20.51 38.07
C GLN A 93 16.34 20.17 38.05
N TRP A 94 17.14 21.09 37.53
CA TRP A 94 18.57 21.09 37.80
C TRP A 94 18.73 21.30 39.31
N LYS A 95 19.09 20.23 40.03
CA LYS A 95 19.60 20.35 41.40
C LYS A 95 21.06 20.77 41.29
N GLU A 96 21.33 22.03 41.59
CA GLU A 96 22.66 22.49 42.05
C GLU A 96 22.98 21.89 43.43
#